data_AF-A0A2R6B973-F1
#
_entry.id   AF-A0A2R6B973-F1
#
_cell.length_a   1.000
_cell.length_b   1.000
_cell.length_c   1.000
_cell.angle_alpha   90.00
_cell.angle_beta   90.00
_cell.angle_gamma   90.00
#
_symmetry.space_group_name_H-M   'P 1'
#
loop_
_entity.id
_entity.type
_entity.pdbx_description
1 polymer ?
#
loop_
_entity_poly.entity_id
_entity_poly.type
_entity_poly.pdbx_seq_one_letter_code
_entity_poly.pdbx_strand_id
1 'polypeptide(L)'
;MNEKRILAVFKNSGFTPFDIHAIRSSLSEFVHSKKLGVRLSNIRVSNLNIQVDIFIVNDDDTTDFVRRVFGEWMQLIDVVDLSVDHYSAMSYDEIIRRAIELFNEERFWEFHEAVEALWRSEPQGPRKELLQGLILIAAALVHAQKGRPNVGLSILERGLRKLEALPPGVTALPQINLEEFVAQVKSIISKRELTPFKLAVKPN
;
A
#
# COMPACT_ATOMS: atom_id res chain seq x y z
N MET A 1 -0.36 1.32 -28.34
CA MET A 1 0.58 0.67 -27.41
C MET A 1 -0.01 0.79 -26.02
N ASN A 2 -0.10 -0.31 -25.27
CA ASN A 2 -0.65 -0.28 -23.91
C ASN A 2 0.43 0.19 -22.93
N GLU A 3 0.11 1.12 -22.03
CA GLU A 3 1.05 1.61 -21.01
C GLU A 3 1.01 0.63 -19.82
N LYS A 4 2.13 -0.01 -19.48
CA LYS A 4 2.23 -0.85 -18.27
C LYS A 4 2.57 0.02 -17.06
N ARG A 5 1.94 -0.25 -15.92
CA ARG A 5 2.17 0.44 -14.65
C ARG A 5 2.97 -0.49 -13.73
N ILE A 6 4.23 -0.15 -13.50
CA ILE A 6 5.12 -0.91 -12.61
C ILE A 6 5.28 -0.18 -11.28
N LEU A 7 5.23 -0.91 -10.18
CA LEU A 7 5.62 -0.44 -8.86
C LEU A 7 7.07 -0.85 -8.61
N ALA A 8 7.96 0.12 -8.50
CA ALA A 8 9.32 -0.10 -8.03
C ALA A 8 9.38 0.19 -6.53
N VAL A 9 9.86 -0.78 -5.75
CA VAL A 9 9.99 -0.68 -4.30
C VAL A 9 11.47 -0.67 -3.95
N PHE A 10 11.91 0.40 -3.32
CA PHE A 10 13.29 0.62 -2.92
C PHE A 10 13.41 0.59 -1.40
N LYS A 11 14.55 0.14 -0.88
CA LYS A 11 14.86 0.24 0.54
C LYS A 11 14.94 1.71 0.95
N ASN A 12 14.25 2.09 2.03
CA ASN A 12 14.41 3.43 2.58
C ASN A 12 15.66 3.49 3.48
N SER A 13 16.51 4.49 3.27
CA SER A 13 17.74 4.73 4.04
C SER A 13 17.65 5.96 4.98
N GLY A 14 16.46 6.53 5.16
CA GLY A 14 16.24 7.64 6.10
C GLY A 14 15.32 8.76 5.58
N PHE A 15 14.71 8.60 4.41
CA PHE A 15 13.77 9.57 3.87
C PHE A 15 12.43 9.52 4.60
N THR A 16 11.74 10.64 4.60
CA THR A 16 10.41 10.81 5.16
C THR A 16 9.41 11.20 4.06
N PRO A 17 8.10 11.15 4.32
CA PRO A 17 7.10 11.68 3.39
C PRO A 17 7.29 13.16 3.01
N PHE A 18 8.06 13.93 3.78
CA PHE A 18 8.38 15.33 3.46
C PHE A 18 9.47 15.45 2.38
N ASP A 19 10.24 14.39 2.14
CA ASP A 19 11.34 14.37 1.17
C ASP A 19 10.88 13.98 -0.24
N ILE A 20 9.58 13.76 -0.47
CA ILE A 20 9.02 13.35 -1.77
C ILE A 20 9.44 14.27 -2.91
N HIS A 21 9.55 15.58 -2.66
CA HIS A 21 10.00 16.52 -3.69
C HIS A 21 11.47 16.28 -4.07
N ALA A 22 12.35 16.10 -3.09
CA ALA A 22 13.77 15.81 -3.32
C ALA A 22 13.97 14.45 -4.03
N ILE A 23 13.25 13.42 -3.58
CA ILE A 23 13.25 12.09 -4.21
C ILE A 23 12.81 12.20 -5.67
N ARG A 24 11.71 12.92 -5.95
CA ARG A 24 11.21 13.13 -7.31
C ARG A 24 12.25 13.81 -8.19
N SER A 25 12.88 14.88 -7.70
CA SER A 25 13.89 15.62 -8.45
C SER A 25 15.10 14.73 -8.79
N SER A 26 15.63 13.99 -7.81
CA SER A 26 16.73 13.04 -8.03
C SER A 26 16.35 11.95 -9.04
N LEU A 27 15.15 11.37 -8.92
CA LEU A 27 14.69 10.32 -9.82
C LEU A 27 14.46 10.84 -11.25
N SER A 28 13.93 12.05 -11.41
CA SER A 28 13.76 12.69 -12.71
C SER A 28 15.10 12.97 -13.39
N GLU A 29 16.11 13.44 -12.65
CA GLU A 29 17.48 13.63 -13.17
C GLU A 29 18.08 12.30 -13.63
N PHE A 30 17.94 11.25 -12.82
CA PHE A 30 18.38 9.90 -13.17
C PHE A 30 17.73 9.41 -14.48
N VAL A 31 16.40 9.51 -14.58
CA VAL A 31 15.62 9.15 -15.78
C VAL A 31 16.08 9.95 -17.01
N HIS A 32 16.30 11.25 -16.86
CA HIS A 32 16.75 12.13 -17.93
C HIS A 32 18.16 11.78 -18.42
N SER A 33 19.11 11.57 -17.49
CA SER A 33 20.51 11.23 -17.82
C SER A 33 20.63 9.95 -18.64
N LYS A 34 19.75 8.98 -18.39
CA LYS A 34 19.67 7.70 -19.11
C LYS A 34 18.75 7.73 -20.33
N LYS A 35 18.12 8.87 -20.64
CA LYS A 35 17.18 9.06 -21.76
C LYS A 35 16.03 8.03 -21.77
N LEU A 36 15.50 7.70 -20.59
CA LEU A 36 14.46 6.67 -20.47
C LEU A 36 13.09 7.26 -20.85
N GLY A 37 12.37 6.58 -21.74
CA GLY A 37 10.99 6.92 -22.13
C GLY A 37 9.96 6.44 -21.10
N VAL A 38 10.05 6.91 -19.86
CA VAL A 38 9.17 6.50 -18.75
C VAL A 38 8.48 7.70 -18.12
N ARG A 39 7.30 7.47 -17.54
CA ARG A 39 6.55 8.49 -16.79
C ARG A 39 6.46 8.11 -15.32
N LEU A 40 6.95 8.98 -14.45
CA LEU A 40 6.89 8.81 -13.01
C LEU A 40 5.60 9.42 -12.46
N SER A 41 4.92 8.73 -11.55
CA SER A 41 3.67 9.21 -10.95
C SER A 41 3.77 9.25 -9.43
N ASN A 42 2.97 8.45 -8.72
CA ASN A 42 2.91 8.46 -7.26
C ASN A 42 4.24 8.01 -6.66
N ILE A 43 4.67 8.73 -5.62
CA ILE A 43 5.76 8.34 -4.74
C ILE A 43 5.13 8.22 -3.35
N ARG A 44 5.40 7.11 -2.68
CA ARG A 44 5.02 6.87 -1.28
C ARG A 44 6.30 6.57 -0.52
N VAL A 45 6.46 7.19 0.63
CA VAL A 45 7.62 6.99 1.51
C VAL A 45 7.10 6.45 2.83
N SER A 46 7.57 5.26 3.20
CA SER A 46 7.29 4.59 4.47
C SER A 46 8.58 4.57 5.31
N ASN A 47 8.53 4.07 6.54
CA ASN A 47 9.76 3.91 7.33
C ASN A 47 10.69 2.85 6.72
N LEU A 48 10.16 1.91 5.94
CA LEU A 48 10.88 0.74 5.46
C LEU A 48 11.28 0.86 3.99
N ASN A 49 10.47 1.54 3.18
CA ASN A 49 10.60 1.56 1.74
C ASN A 49 10.12 2.86 1.08
N ILE A 50 10.61 3.09 -0.13
CA ILE A 50 10.12 4.11 -1.06
C ILE A 50 9.49 3.37 -2.23
N GLN A 51 8.23 3.67 -2.52
CA GLN A 51 7.46 3.03 -3.59
C GLN A 51 7.18 4.05 -4.67
N VAL A 52 7.52 3.73 -5.92
CA VAL A 52 7.36 4.61 -7.07
C VAL A 52 6.55 3.92 -8.17
N ASP A 53 5.48 4.59 -8.61
CA ASP A 53 4.71 4.17 -9.78
C ASP A 53 5.44 4.66 -11.05
N ILE A 54 5.89 3.73 -11.88
CA ILE A 54 6.59 3.97 -13.14
C ILE A 54 5.70 3.44 -14.27
N PHE A 55 5.36 4.33 -15.19
CA PHE A 55 4.58 3.99 -16.37
C PHE A 55 5.50 3.89 -17.59
N ILE A 56 5.38 2.79 -18.31
CA ILE A 56 6.28 2.43 -19.39
C ILE A 56 5.45 2.01 -20.60
N VAL A 57 5.75 2.63 -21.75
CA VAL A 57 5.16 2.24 -23.03
C VAL A 57 6.10 1.19 -23.63
N ASN A 58 5.85 -0.11 -23.42
CA ASN A 58 6.67 -1.14 -24.08
C ASN A 58 6.11 -2.58 -24.07
N ASP A 59 6.77 -3.40 -24.90
CA ASP A 59 6.70 -4.86 -25.12
C ASP A 59 7.19 -5.69 -23.90
N ASP A 60 7.12 -7.02 -23.98
CA ASP A 60 6.85 -7.98 -22.89
C ASP A 60 7.74 -7.97 -21.61
N ASP A 61 8.91 -7.34 -21.55
CA ASP A 61 9.87 -7.46 -20.41
C ASP A 61 10.00 -6.22 -19.50
N THR A 62 8.88 -5.63 -19.10
CA THR A 62 8.90 -4.32 -18.39
C THR A 62 9.46 -4.40 -16.96
N THR A 63 9.18 -5.48 -16.22
CA THR A 63 9.67 -5.67 -14.84
C THR A 63 11.19 -5.83 -14.80
N ASP A 64 11.76 -6.62 -15.71
CA ASP A 64 13.21 -6.83 -15.82
C ASP A 64 13.94 -5.57 -16.26
N PHE A 65 13.35 -4.80 -17.17
CA PHE A 65 13.84 -3.46 -17.49
C PHE A 65 13.92 -2.57 -16.24
N VAL A 66 12.85 -2.52 -15.43
CA VAL A 66 12.86 -1.72 -14.20
C VAL A 66 13.92 -2.23 -13.22
N ARG A 67 14.04 -3.55 -13.03
CA ARG A 67 15.05 -4.15 -12.14
C ARG A 67 16.47 -3.73 -12.52
N ARG A 68 16.82 -3.90 -13.79
CA ARG A 68 18.16 -3.60 -14.31
C ARG A 68 18.48 -2.12 -14.24
N VAL A 69 17.56 -1.26 -14.64
CA VAL A 69 17.83 0.18 -14.78
C VAL A 69 17.72 0.89 -13.43
N PHE A 70 16.59 0.74 -12.73
CA PHE A 70 16.35 1.49 -11.49
C PHE A 70 17.12 0.92 -10.29
N GLY A 71 17.61 -0.32 -10.35
CA GLY A 71 18.53 -0.86 -9.35
C GLY A 71 19.86 -0.11 -9.26
N GLU A 72 20.24 0.66 -10.30
CA GLU A 72 21.43 1.53 -10.26
C GLU A 72 21.19 2.84 -9.52
N TRP A 73 19.94 3.29 -9.37
CA TRP A 73 19.62 4.55 -8.70
C TRP A 73 19.64 4.41 -7.18
N MET A 74 18.96 3.38 -6.67
CA MET A 74 18.85 3.10 -5.25
C MET A 74 18.62 1.60 -5.06
N GLN A 75 18.91 1.08 -3.87
CA GLN A 75 18.72 -0.35 -3.56
C GLN A 75 17.26 -0.76 -3.78
N LEU A 76 17.02 -1.42 -4.91
CA LEU A 76 15.72 -1.96 -5.30
C LEU A 76 15.48 -3.29 -4.58
N ILE A 77 14.37 -3.39 -3.87
CA ILE A 77 14.00 -4.58 -3.10
C ILE A 77 12.86 -5.37 -3.75
N ASP A 78 11.99 -4.71 -4.52
CA ASP A 78 10.92 -5.40 -5.24
C ASP A 78 10.47 -4.62 -6.49
N VAL A 79 9.86 -5.33 -7.44
CA VAL A 79 9.25 -4.79 -8.65
C VAL A 79 7.98 -5.57 -8.95
N VAL A 80 6.85 -4.88 -9.00
CA VAL A 80 5.52 -5.47 -9.20
C VAL A 80 4.84 -4.88 -10.42
N ASP A 81 4.32 -5.73 -11.31
CA ASP A 81 3.54 -5.28 -12.46
C ASP A 81 2.08 -5.02 -12.06
N LEU A 82 1.71 -3.75 -11.86
CA LEU A 82 0.35 -3.37 -11.45
C LEU A 82 -0.66 -3.37 -12.60
N SER A 83 -0.24 -3.73 -13.82
CA SER A 83 -1.16 -3.93 -14.94
C SER A 83 -1.78 -5.33 -14.96
N VAL A 84 -1.36 -6.22 -14.06
CA VAL A 84 -1.89 -7.58 -13.90
C VAL A 84 -2.65 -7.70 -12.58
N ASP A 85 -3.78 -8.40 -12.58
CA ASP A 85 -4.49 -8.77 -11.36
C ASP A 85 -3.83 -10.01 -10.71
N HIS A 86 -2.92 -9.75 -9.79
CA HIS A 86 -2.18 -10.78 -9.04
C HIS A 86 -3.05 -11.59 -8.07
N TYR A 87 -4.24 -11.11 -7.72
CA TYR A 87 -5.09 -11.73 -6.70
C TYR A 87 -6.17 -12.63 -7.31
N SER A 88 -6.50 -12.44 -8.59
CA SER A 88 -7.52 -13.20 -9.31
C SER A 88 -7.35 -14.72 -9.27
N ALA A 89 -6.10 -15.20 -9.27
CA ALA A 89 -5.77 -16.63 -9.26
C ALA A 89 -5.46 -17.19 -7.86
N MET A 90 -5.43 -16.34 -6.83
CA MET A 90 -5.11 -16.75 -5.46
C MET A 90 -6.37 -17.20 -4.71
N SER A 91 -6.21 -18.15 -3.79
CA SER A 91 -7.26 -18.48 -2.83
C SER A 91 -7.47 -17.37 -1.81
N TYR A 92 -8.64 -17.36 -1.17
CA TYR A 92 -9.00 -16.36 -0.16
C TYR A 92 -7.94 -16.29 0.96
N ASP A 93 -7.52 -17.43 1.50
CA ASP A 93 -6.52 -17.50 2.59
C ASP A 93 -5.12 -17.02 2.15
N GLU A 94 -4.75 -17.22 0.88
CA GLU A 94 -3.47 -16.72 0.37
C GLU A 94 -3.48 -15.19 0.26
N ILE A 95 -4.58 -14.60 -0.22
CA ILE A 95 -4.72 -13.14 -0.28
C ILE A 95 -4.66 -12.55 1.12
N ILE A 96 -5.30 -13.18 2.11
CA ILE A 96 -5.26 -12.74 3.51
C ILE A 96 -3.83 -12.73 4.05
N ARG A 97 -3.10 -13.83 3.90
CA ARG A 97 -1.72 -13.94 4.38
C ARG A 97 -0.84 -12.87 3.73
N ARG A 98 -0.98 -12.70 2.41
CA ARG A 98 -0.26 -11.68 1.66
C ARG A 98 -0.61 -10.27 2.12
N ALA A 99 -1.88 -9.99 2.38
CA ALA A 99 -2.31 -8.69 2.91
C ALA A 99 -1.63 -8.40 4.27
N ILE A 100 -1.60 -9.36 5.19
CA ILE A 100 -0.98 -9.18 6.50
C ILE A 100 0.52 -8.86 6.37
N GLU A 101 1.24 -9.58 5.51
CA GLU A 101 2.65 -9.30 5.20
C GLU A 101 2.83 -7.88 4.64
N LEU A 102 2.05 -7.51 3.63
CA LEU A 102 2.11 -6.21 2.98
C LEU A 102 1.87 -5.06 3.97
N PHE A 103 0.89 -5.20 4.88
CA PHE A 103 0.65 -4.17 5.89
C PHE A 103 1.84 -4.02 6.84
N ASN A 104 2.41 -5.14 7.29
CA ASN A 104 3.54 -5.16 8.22
C ASN A 104 4.85 -4.68 7.58
N GLU A 105 4.96 -4.74 6.25
CA GLU A 105 6.02 -4.13 5.44
C GLU A 105 5.75 -2.65 5.09
N GLU A 106 4.68 -2.05 5.64
CA GLU A 106 4.20 -0.71 5.31
C GLU A 106 3.91 -0.52 3.80
N ARG A 107 3.59 -1.60 3.08
CA ARG A 107 3.15 -1.59 1.67
C ARG A 107 1.63 -1.40 1.63
N PHE A 108 1.15 -0.32 2.24
CA PHE A 108 -0.28 -0.09 2.46
C PHE A 108 -1.10 0.05 1.18
N TRP A 109 -0.51 0.50 0.08
CA TRP A 109 -1.21 0.54 -1.21
C TRP A 109 -1.45 -0.87 -1.76
N GLU A 110 -0.48 -1.78 -1.67
CA GLU A 110 -0.69 -3.17 -2.10
C GLU A 110 -1.60 -3.94 -1.15
N PHE A 111 -1.51 -3.67 0.16
CA PHE A 111 -2.51 -4.17 1.12
C PHE A 111 -3.92 -3.73 0.74
N HIS A 112 -4.10 -2.45 0.36
CA HIS A 112 -5.38 -1.94 -0.14
C HIS A 112 -5.87 -2.78 -1.33
N GLU A 113 -5.03 -3.02 -2.34
CA GLU A 113 -5.42 -3.82 -3.51
C GLU A 113 -5.79 -5.26 -3.14
N ALA A 114 -5.03 -5.90 -2.24
CA ALA A 114 -5.29 -7.26 -1.77
C ALA A 114 -6.65 -7.36 -1.06
N VAL A 115 -6.93 -6.43 -0.14
CA VAL A 115 -8.21 -6.40 0.59
C VAL A 115 -9.35 -5.99 -0.34
N GLU A 116 -9.11 -5.15 -1.35
CA GLU A 116 -10.12 -4.80 -2.36
C GLU A 116 -10.50 -6.01 -3.22
N ALA A 117 -9.56 -6.89 -3.57
CA ALA A 117 -9.87 -8.14 -4.25
C ALA A 117 -10.83 -9.03 -3.43
N LEU A 118 -10.61 -9.15 -2.12
CA LEU A 118 -11.53 -9.83 -1.19
C LEU A 118 -12.90 -9.12 -1.13
N TRP A 119 -12.89 -7.78 -1.07
CA TRP A 119 -14.11 -6.98 -0.99
C TRP A 119 -15.00 -7.10 -2.23
N ARG A 120 -14.39 -7.19 -3.42
CA ARG A 120 -15.11 -7.35 -4.70
C ARG A 120 -15.82 -8.70 -4.77
N SER A 121 -15.24 -9.76 -4.22
CA SER A 121 -15.83 -11.11 -4.20
C SER A 121 -16.84 -11.34 -3.07
N GLU A 122 -16.82 -10.52 -2.01
CA GLU A 122 -17.74 -10.65 -0.88
C GLU A 122 -19.17 -10.16 -1.22
N PRO A 123 -20.24 -10.90 -0.86
CA PRO A 123 -21.62 -10.42 -0.99
C PRO A 123 -21.90 -9.26 -0.04
N GLN A 124 -23.01 -8.54 -0.26
CA GLN A 124 -23.43 -7.48 0.66
C GLN A 124 -23.65 -8.03 2.07
N GLY A 125 -23.09 -7.35 3.08
CA GLY A 125 -23.20 -7.76 4.47
C GLY A 125 -22.03 -7.30 5.35
N PRO A 126 -22.02 -7.70 6.63
CA PRO A 126 -21.05 -7.21 7.61
C PRO A 126 -19.59 -7.46 7.25
N ARG A 127 -19.27 -8.59 6.61
CA ARG A 127 -17.89 -8.89 6.16
C ARG A 127 -17.41 -7.91 5.10
N LYS A 128 -18.29 -7.54 4.15
CA LYS A 128 -17.97 -6.56 3.11
C LYS A 128 -17.75 -5.17 3.70
N GLU A 129 -18.55 -4.78 4.69
CA GLU A 129 -18.35 -3.53 5.43
C GLU A 129 -17.05 -3.51 6.23
N LEU A 130 -16.68 -4.64 6.84
CA LEU A 130 -15.38 -4.80 7.53
C LEU A 130 -14.22 -4.59 6.55
N LEU A 131 -14.23 -5.31 5.41
CA LEU A 131 -13.20 -5.15 4.37
C LEU A 131 -13.13 -3.70 3.88
N GLN A 132 -14.27 -3.04 3.69
CA GLN A 132 -14.31 -1.62 3.31
C GLN A 132 -13.69 -0.70 4.37
N GLY A 133 -13.91 -0.98 5.66
CA GLY A 133 -13.27 -0.26 6.76
C GLY A 133 -11.75 -0.39 6.72
N LEU A 134 -11.22 -1.59 6.46
CA LEU A 134 -9.79 -1.85 6.33
C LEU A 134 -9.18 -1.15 5.11
N ILE A 135 -9.89 -1.16 3.97
CA ILE A 135 -9.51 -0.44 2.75
C ILE A 135 -9.37 1.07 3.03
N LEU A 136 -10.31 1.66 3.78
CA LEU A 136 -10.22 3.08 4.17
C LEU A 136 -9.01 3.35 5.07
N ILE A 137 -8.73 2.46 6.03
CA ILE A 137 -7.58 2.62 6.93
C ILE A 137 -6.26 2.52 6.15
N ALA A 138 -6.17 1.57 5.21
CA ALA A 138 -5.04 1.48 4.29
C ALA A 138 -4.86 2.76 3.46
N ALA A 139 -5.95 3.28 2.88
CA ALA A 139 -5.94 4.51 2.12
C ALA A 139 -5.47 5.70 2.97
N ALA A 140 -5.90 5.79 4.23
CA ALA A 140 -5.43 6.81 5.17
C ALA A 140 -3.90 6.76 5.34
N LEU A 141 -3.34 5.58 5.56
CA LEU A 141 -1.90 5.37 5.71
C LEU A 141 -1.14 5.68 4.41
N VAL A 142 -1.68 5.33 3.24
CA VAL A 142 -1.13 5.75 1.93
C VAL A 142 -1.08 7.27 1.82
N HIS A 143 -2.09 8.00 2.31
CA HIS A 143 -2.07 9.46 2.33
C HIS A 143 -0.96 10.01 3.25
N ALA A 144 -0.71 9.37 4.40
CA ALA A 144 0.42 9.70 5.26
C ALA A 144 1.76 9.54 4.51
N GLN A 145 1.95 8.41 3.81
CA GLN A 145 3.14 8.13 3.01
C GLN A 145 3.34 9.10 1.84
N LYS A 146 2.30 9.82 1.43
CA LYS A 146 2.33 10.84 0.38
C LYS A 146 2.54 12.26 0.92
N GLY A 147 2.86 12.41 2.21
CA GLY A 147 3.02 13.70 2.87
C GLY A 147 1.69 14.43 3.09
N ARG A 148 0.58 13.71 3.18
CA ARG A 148 -0.78 14.26 3.34
C ARG A 148 -1.48 13.72 4.59
N PRO A 149 -0.87 13.83 5.79
CA PRO A 149 -1.40 13.21 7.01
C PRO A 149 -2.78 13.75 7.41
N ASN A 150 -3.06 15.03 7.17
CA ASN A 150 -4.38 15.62 7.47
C ASN A 150 -5.51 14.99 6.66
N VAL A 151 -5.27 14.70 5.37
CA VAL A 151 -6.22 13.96 4.53
C VAL A 151 -6.35 12.53 5.02
N GLY A 152 -5.22 11.91 5.39
CA GLY A 152 -5.20 10.57 5.96
C GLY A 152 -6.04 10.45 7.22
N LEU A 153 -5.91 11.38 8.19
CA LEU A 153 -6.69 11.37 9.44
C LEU A 153 -8.21 11.41 9.17
N SER A 154 -8.66 12.26 8.24
CA SER A 154 -10.07 12.34 7.88
C SER A 154 -10.61 11.02 7.29
N ILE A 155 -9.80 10.33 6.48
CA ILE A 155 -10.14 9.01 5.93
C ILE A 155 -10.10 7.94 7.04
N LEU A 156 -9.12 8.01 7.94
CA LEU A 156 -8.94 7.08 9.04
C LEU A 156 -10.17 7.08 9.96
N GLU A 157 -10.69 8.25 10.31
CA GLU A 157 -11.92 8.39 11.10
C GLU A 157 -13.14 7.75 10.41
N ARG A 158 -13.24 7.85 9.08
CA ARG A 158 -14.30 7.19 8.30
C ARG A 158 -14.16 5.67 8.34
N GLY A 159 -12.93 5.16 8.23
CA GLY A 159 -12.62 3.74 8.36
C GLY A 159 -12.97 3.21 9.75
N LEU A 160 -12.57 3.93 10.80
CA LEU A 160 -12.89 3.57 12.18
C LEU A 160 -14.41 3.49 12.41
N ARG A 161 -15.18 4.49 11.97
CA ARG A 161 -16.64 4.47 12.11
C ARG A 161 -17.30 3.26 11.46
N LYS A 162 -16.77 2.77 10.33
CA LYS A 162 -17.25 1.53 9.71
C LYS A 162 -16.97 0.32 10.59
N LEU A 163 -15.76 0.21 11.14
CA LEU A 163 -15.40 -0.92 12.00
C LEU A 163 -16.21 -0.93 13.30
N GLU A 164 -16.49 0.24 13.89
CA GLU A 164 -17.30 0.35 15.12
C GLU A 164 -18.79 0.07 14.91
N ALA A 165 -19.29 0.22 13.67
CA ALA A 165 -20.69 -0.07 13.33
C ALA A 165 -20.95 -1.56 13.07
N LEU A 166 -19.92 -2.42 13.12
CA LEU A 166 -20.06 -3.85 12.86
C LEU A 166 -20.74 -4.57 14.03
N PRO A 167 -21.61 -5.57 13.75
CA PRO A 167 -22.07 -6.50 14.77
C PRO A 167 -20.90 -7.22 15.47
N PRO A 168 -21.05 -7.60 16.75
CA PRO A 168 -20.06 -8.42 17.44
C PRO A 168 -19.78 -9.74 16.70
N GLY A 169 -18.53 -10.19 16.70
CA GLY A 169 -18.12 -11.48 16.12
C GLY A 169 -17.91 -11.50 14.60
N VAL A 170 -18.07 -10.37 13.90
CA VAL A 170 -17.78 -10.29 12.46
C VAL A 170 -16.28 -10.36 12.21
N THR A 171 -15.86 -11.27 11.34
CA THR A 171 -14.45 -11.41 10.90
C THR A 171 -14.37 -11.62 9.40
N ALA A 172 -13.44 -10.94 8.74
CA ALA A 172 -13.02 -11.27 7.36
C ALA A 172 -11.55 -11.67 7.27
N LEU A 173 -10.77 -11.38 8.31
CA LEU A 173 -9.34 -11.70 8.43
C LEU A 173 -9.16 -12.39 9.78
N PRO A 174 -9.48 -13.70 9.90
CA PRO A 174 -9.54 -14.38 11.18
C PRO A 174 -8.21 -14.37 11.95
N GLN A 175 -7.09 -14.23 11.23
CA GLN A 175 -5.74 -14.13 11.78
C GLN A 175 -5.47 -12.75 12.40
N ILE A 176 -6.22 -11.69 12.06
CA ILE A 176 -6.02 -10.35 12.63
C ILE A 176 -6.77 -10.22 13.96
N ASN A 177 -6.09 -9.65 14.94
CA ASN A 177 -6.74 -9.17 16.16
C ASN A 177 -7.46 -7.83 15.90
N LEU A 178 -8.73 -7.88 15.50
CA LEU A 178 -9.51 -6.68 15.15
C LEU A 178 -9.68 -5.70 16.32
N GLU A 179 -9.79 -6.21 17.56
CA GLU A 179 -9.93 -5.36 18.75
C GLU A 179 -8.68 -4.52 18.97
N GLU A 180 -7.51 -5.15 18.92
CA GLU A 180 -6.22 -4.46 19.03
C GLU A 180 -5.98 -3.49 17.86
N PHE A 181 -6.34 -3.91 16.65
CA PHE A 181 -6.29 -3.05 15.46
C PHE A 181 -7.13 -1.79 15.63
N VAL A 182 -8.38 -1.92 16.10
CA VAL A 182 -9.26 -0.79 16.38
C VAL A 182 -8.70 0.09 17.50
N ALA A 183 -8.12 -0.50 18.56
CA ALA A 183 -7.49 0.25 19.64
C ALA A 183 -6.29 1.08 19.15
N GLN A 184 -5.45 0.53 18.28
CA GLN A 184 -4.33 1.24 17.67
C GLN A 184 -4.82 2.41 16.81
N VAL A 185 -5.83 2.20 15.97
CA VAL A 185 -6.45 3.25 15.14
C VAL A 185 -7.04 4.36 16.01
N LYS A 186 -7.73 4.02 17.11
CA LYS A 186 -8.24 5.01 18.08
C LYS A 186 -7.12 5.82 18.72
N SER A 187 -6.00 5.18 19.10
CA SER A 187 -4.85 5.89 19.65
C SER A 187 -4.22 6.85 18.64
N ILE A 188 -4.21 6.52 17.36
CA ILE A 188 -3.70 7.41 16.31
C ILE A 188 -4.59 8.63 16.15
N ILE A 189 -5.91 8.42 16.11
CA ILE A 189 -6.89 9.50 15.97
C ILE A 189 -6.83 10.45 17.18
N SER A 190 -6.75 9.93 18.40
CA SER A 190 -6.71 10.75 19.62
C SER A 190 -5.44 11.61 19.70
N LYS A 191 -4.29 11.06 19.29
CA LYS A 191 -3.02 11.79 19.23
C LYS A 191 -2.91 12.72 18.01
N ARG A 192 -3.78 12.53 17.00
CA ARG A 192 -3.69 13.17 15.68
C ARG A 192 -2.34 12.94 14.97
N GLU A 193 -1.71 11.82 15.26
CA GLU A 193 -0.39 11.45 14.72
C GLU A 193 -0.53 10.18 13.89
N LEU A 194 -0.69 10.34 12.58
CA LEU A 194 -0.89 9.23 11.65
C LEU A 194 0.42 8.47 11.40
N THR A 195 0.76 7.62 12.35
CA THR A 195 1.97 6.80 12.37
C THR A 195 1.66 5.36 11.91
N PRO A 196 2.54 4.73 11.12
CA PRO A 196 2.43 3.31 10.80
C PRO A 196 2.46 2.43 12.05
N PHE A 197 1.77 1.29 11.99
CA PHE A 197 1.77 0.27 13.03
C PHE A 197 1.72 -1.12 12.39
N LYS A 198 1.96 -2.17 13.17
CA LYS A 198 1.90 -3.55 12.70
C LYS A 198 0.58 -4.19 13.10
N LEU A 199 0.04 -5.03 12.20
CA LEU A 199 -1.09 -5.88 12.51
C LEU A 199 -0.64 -6.94 13.52
N ALA A 200 -1.30 -6.96 14.67
CA ALA A 200 -1.20 -8.08 15.60
C ALA A 200 -1.92 -9.29 15.00
N VAL A 201 -1.15 -10.37 14.84
CA VAL A 201 -1.67 -11.65 14.35
C VAL A 201 -1.95 -12.53 15.56
N LYS A 202 -3.13 -13.16 15.60
CA LYS A 202 -3.46 -14.11 16.65
C LYS A 202 -2.45 -15.27 16.62
N PRO A 203 -1.95 -15.74 17.77
CA PRO A 203 -1.14 -16.96 17.79
C PRO A 203 -1.98 -18.11 17.21
N ASN A 204 -1.35 -18.91 16.34
CA ASN A 204 -1.94 -20.12 15.76
C ASN A 204 -2.31 -21.14 16.84
#